data_AF-A0A850XMH3-F1
#
_entry.id   AF-A0A850XMH3-F1
#
_cell.length_a   1.000
_cell.length_b   1.000
_cell.length_c   1.000
_cell.angle_alpha   90.00
_cell.angle_beta   90.00
_cell.angle_gamma   90.00
#
_symmetry.space_group_name_H-M   'P 1'
#
loop_
_entity.id
_entity.type
_entity.pdbx_description
1 polymer ?
#
loop_
_entity_poly.entity_id
_entity_poly.type
_entity_poly.pdbx_seq_one_letter_code
_entity_poly.pdbx_strand_id
1 'polypeptide(L)'
;ITGGMAIPSFFKTCLPSSVCQLGPITMNYGKVKARSLLACCKGSECQKMSISMPPEDNVPNGYQCPACYSMDSFQCSDEIVNCTGSETQCIDLAGLMNSGGLSLKAAMKGCTTISECSIAKNAKSNLGMMDIKLSQFQCKPASLFHRAHSGFAPPNTLFFPVLSGFILEKVLF
;
A
#
# COMPACT_ATOMS: atom_id res chain seq x y z
N ILE A 1 7.66 15.00 17.95
CA ILE A 1 8.77 14.02 18.08
C ILE A 1 8.11 12.66 18.28
N THR A 2 7.87 11.90 17.21
CA THR A 2 7.37 10.52 17.32
C THR A 2 8.56 9.60 17.15
N GLY A 3 9.21 9.26 18.27
CA GLY A 3 10.35 8.35 18.31
C GLY A 3 9.91 6.93 18.02
N GLY A 4 10.11 6.47 16.78
CA GLY A 4 10.12 5.05 16.44
C GLY A 4 11.53 4.47 16.57
N MET A 5 11.64 3.20 16.95
CA MET A 5 12.92 2.48 16.94
C MET A 5 13.23 2.07 15.50
N ALA A 6 14.31 2.60 14.92
CA ALA A 6 14.79 2.20 13.60
C ALA A 6 15.92 1.18 13.76
N ILE A 7 15.80 0.03 13.08
CA ILE A 7 16.82 -1.03 13.07
C ILE A 7 17.37 -1.14 11.65
N PRO A 8 18.53 -0.54 11.35
CA PRO A 8 19.13 -0.64 10.02
C PRO A 8 19.77 -2.01 9.80
N SER A 9 19.70 -2.53 8.58
CA SER A 9 20.37 -3.76 8.17
C SER A 9 20.97 -3.59 6.78
N PHE A 10 22.18 -4.11 6.59
CA PHE A 10 22.93 -4.03 5.35
C PHE A 10 23.53 -5.40 5.03
N PHE A 11 23.35 -5.86 3.81
CA PHE A 11 23.86 -7.14 3.33
C PHE A 11 24.26 -6.99 1.87
N LYS A 12 25.21 -7.82 1.43
CA LYS A 12 25.63 -7.91 0.03
C LYS A 12 25.25 -9.29 -0.48
N THR A 13 24.64 -9.36 -1.65
CA THR A 13 24.26 -10.63 -2.28
C THR A 13 24.32 -10.52 -3.81
N CYS A 14 24.33 -11.65 -4.50
CA CYS A 14 24.21 -11.71 -5.94
C CYS A 14 22.73 -11.82 -6.34
N LEU A 15 22.30 -11.01 -7.31
CA LEU A 15 20.93 -11.00 -7.82
C LEU A 15 20.91 -10.94 -9.35
N PRO A 16 19.82 -11.37 -10.01
CA PRO A 16 19.60 -11.13 -11.44
C PRO A 16 19.64 -9.63 -11.77
N SER A 17 20.19 -9.28 -12.93
CA SER A 17 20.31 -7.89 -13.38
C SER A 17 18.96 -7.18 -13.54
N SER A 18 17.87 -7.92 -13.74
CA SER A 18 16.51 -7.38 -13.83
C SER A 18 16.07 -6.65 -12.55
N VAL A 19 16.59 -7.04 -11.38
CA VAL A 19 16.25 -6.41 -10.09
C VAL A 19 16.87 -5.02 -9.98
N CYS A 20 17.96 -4.74 -10.70
CA CYS A 20 18.66 -3.45 -10.66
C CYS A 20 17.88 -2.28 -11.27
N GLN A 21 16.78 -2.57 -11.97
CA GLN A 21 15.88 -1.55 -12.53
C GLN A 21 14.79 -1.13 -11.55
N LEU A 22 14.69 -1.80 -10.41
CA LEU A 22 13.64 -1.56 -9.42
C LEU A 22 14.03 -0.40 -8.51
N GLY A 23 13.05 0.43 -8.21
CA GLY A 23 13.21 1.56 -7.29
C GLY A 23 13.18 1.12 -5.82
N PRO A 24 13.26 2.10 -4.91
CA PRO A 24 13.11 1.86 -3.47
C PRO A 24 11.78 1.16 -3.16
N ILE A 25 11.84 0.21 -2.23
CA ILE A 25 10.67 -0.50 -1.74
C ILE A 25 10.29 0.01 -0.36
N THR A 26 8.99 0.15 -0.13
CA THR A 26 8.44 0.50 1.18
C THR A 26 7.31 -0.45 1.49
N MET A 27 7.20 -0.88 2.73
CA MET A 27 6.12 -1.74 3.22
C MET A 27 5.57 -1.10 4.48
N ASN A 28 4.35 -0.59 4.41
CA ASN A 28 3.70 0.08 5.52
C ASN A 28 2.48 -0.74 5.95
N TYR A 29 2.64 -1.50 7.04
CA TYR A 29 1.61 -2.35 7.64
C TYR A 29 0.79 -1.60 8.71
N GLY A 30 0.82 -0.27 8.71
CA GLY A 30 0.15 0.60 9.67
C GLY A 30 0.90 0.78 10.99
N LYS A 31 1.26 -0.33 11.65
CA LYS A 31 2.02 -0.32 12.92
C LYS A 31 3.52 -0.48 12.73
N VAL A 32 3.90 -1.15 11.65
CA VAL A 32 5.30 -1.46 11.30
C VAL A 32 5.54 -0.97 9.88
N LYS A 33 6.63 -0.23 9.68
CA LYS A 33 7.06 0.22 8.37
C LYS A 33 8.48 -0.27 8.10
N ALA A 34 8.67 -0.93 6.97
CA ALA A 34 9.96 -1.36 6.46
C ALA A 34 10.27 -0.60 5.17
N ARG A 35 11.55 -0.31 4.95
CA ARG A 35 12.05 0.36 3.74
C ARG A 35 13.33 -0.33 3.34
N SER A 36 13.49 -0.57 2.05
CA SER A 36 14.74 -1.09 1.51
C SER A 36 15.11 -0.37 0.24
N LEU A 37 16.41 -0.23 0.04
CA LEU A 37 17.03 0.42 -1.10
C LEU A 37 18.11 -0.51 -1.63
N LEU A 38 18.05 -0.80 -2.92
CA LEU A 38 19.01 -1.64 -3.60
C LEU A 38 19.96 -0.78 -4.42
N ALA A 39 21.25 -1.05 -4.33
CA ALA A 39 22.24 -0.58 -5.29
C ALA A 39 22.95 -1.79 -5.91
N CYS A 40 23.05 -1.79 -7.24
CA CYS A 40 23.73 -2.83 -7.99
C CYS A 40 25.13 -2.38 -8.40
N CYS A 41 26.08 -3.29 -8.28
CA CYS A 41 27.47 -3.11 -8.68
C CYS A 41 28.00 -4.38 -9.34
N LYS A 42 29.11 -4.26 -10.07
CA LYS A 42 29.83 -5.40 -10.65
C LYS A 42 31.34 -5.24 -10.41
N GLY A 43 32.00 -6.33 -10.03
CA GLY A 43 33.46 -6.34 -9.87
C GLY A 43 33.97 -5.42 -8.77
N SER A 44 35.07 -4.71 -9.04
CA SER A 44 35.75 -3.83 -8.07
C SER A 44 34.89 -2.66 -7.60
N GLU A 45 33.91 -2.22 -8.37
CA GLU A 45 33.01 -1.12 -8.01
C GLU A 45 32.20 -1.44 -6.73
N CYS A 46 31.96 -2.72 -6.43
CA CYS A 46 31.28 -3.15 -5.22
C CYS A 46 32.04 -2.86 -3.91
N GLN A 47 33.34 -2.60 -3.98
CA GLN A 47 34.16 -2.26 -2.82
C GLN A 47 33.97 -0.81 -2.38
N LYS A 48 33.72 0.09 -3.33
CA LYS A 48 33.61 1.54 -3.09
C LYS A 48 32.17 2.02 -2.94
N MET A 49 31.21 1.15 -3.24
CA MET A 49 29.79 1.48 -3.16
C MET A 49 29.35 1.72 -1.73
N SER A 50 28.82 2.93 -1.48
CA SER A 50 28.09 3.29 -0.29
C SER A 50 26.65 3.64 -0.67
N ILE A 51 25.71 3.32 0.22
CA ILE A 51 24.30 3.62 0.03
C ILE A 51 23.74 4.12 1.35
N SER A 52 22.88 5.12 1.30
CA SER A 52 22.18 5.66 2.46
C SER A 52 20.69 5.65 2.20
N MET A 53 19.91 5.28 3.21
CA MET A 53 18.46 5.32 3.12
C MET A 53 18.00 6.78 3.10
N PRO A 54 17.20 7.22 2.12
CA PRO A 54 16.65 8.56 2.15
C PRO A 54 15.73 8.75 3.37
N PRO A 55 15.51 10.00 3.81
CA PRO A 55 14.54 10.32 4.84
C PRO A 55 13.17 9.72 4.53
N GLU A 56 12.40 9.46 5.58
CA GLU A 56 11.07 8.90 5.42
C GLU A 56 10.09 9.97 4.94
N ASP A 57 9.42 9.66 3.83
CA ASP A 57 8.28 10.43 3.37
C ASP A 57 7.02 9.84 3.99
N ASN A 58 6.50 10.54 4.99
CA ASN A 58 5.28 10.19 5.70
C ASN A 58 4.10 11.08 5.28
N VAL A 59 4.23 11.84 4.19
CA VAL A 59 3.14 12.67 3.67
C VAL A 59 2.09 11.76 3.04
N PRO A 60 0.82 11.80 3.49
CA PRO A 60 -0.25 11.03 2.87
C PRO A 60 -0.42 11.41 1.39
N ASN A 61 -0.44 10.40 0.52
CA ASN A 61 -0.48 10.62 -0.94
C ASN A 61 -1.89 10.47 -1.54
N GLY A 62 -2.92 10.32 -0.70
CA GLY A 62 -4.30 10.19 -1.12
C GLY A 62 -4.74 8.77 -1.49
N TYR A 63 -3.87 7.76 -1.33
CA TYR A 63 -4.24 6.35 -1.45
C TYR A 63 -4.47 5.70 -0.09
N GLN A 64 -5.23 4.61 -0.09
CA GLN A 64 -5.52 3.80 1.09
C GLN A 64 -5.44 2.30 0.79
N CYS A 65 -5.05 1.54 1.81
CA CYS A 65 -5.02 0.08 1.79
C CYS A 65 -5.52 -0.48 3.13
N PRO A 66 -6.11 -1.70 3.14
CA PRO A 66 -6.13 -2.52 4.33
C PRO A 66 -4.71 -2.79 4.81
N ALA A 67 -4.51 -2.76 6.12
CA ALA A 67 -3.24 -3.01 6.75
C ALA A 67 -3.39 -3.83 8.02
N CYS A 68 -2.44 -4.73 8.23
CA CYS A 68 -2.33 -5.50 9.46
C CYS A 68 -0.97 -6.17 9.54
N TYR A 69 -0.63 -6.61 10.76
CA TYR A 69 0.59 -7.35 11.06
C TYR A 69 0.29 -8.35 12.17
N SER A 70 0.55 -9.64 11.94
CA SER A 70 0.44 -10.72 12.94
C SER A 70 1.60 -11.71 12.78
N MET A 71 2.12 -12.19 13.91
CA MET A 71 3.28 -13.09 14.04
C MET A 71 2.88 -14.34 14.84
N ASP A 72 1.86 -15.04 14.37
CA ASP A 72 1.27 -16.25 14.98
C ASP A 72 0.08 -16.78 14.16
N SER A 73 -0.47 -15.98 13.26
CA SER A 73 -1.59 -16.31 12.38
C SER A 73 -1.26 -16.17 10.89
N PHE A 74 -2.06 -16.84 10.04
CA PHE A 74 -2.08 -16.62 8.59
C PHE A 74 -3.15 -15.60 8.17
N GLN A 75 -3.85 -15.00 9.13
CA GLN A 75 -4.88 -14.00 8.90
C GLN A 75 -4.74 -12.86 9.92
N CYS A 76 -5.03 -11.64 9.47
CA CYS A 76 -5.13 -10.48 10.33
C CYS A 76 -6.21 -9.51 9.83
N SER A 77 -6.53 -8.50 10.66
CA SER A 77 -7.60 -7.52 10.44
C SER A 77 -7.42 -6.71 9.14
N ASP A 78 -8.43 -5.91 8.79
CA ASP A 78 -8.41 -5.02 7.61
C ASP A 78 -8.49 -3.55 8.05
N GLU A 79 -7.65 -3.15 9.00
CA GLU A 79 -7.56 -1.74 9.42
C GLU A 79 -7.13 -0.88 8.23
N ILE A 80 -7.84 0.22 7.94
CA ILE A 80 -7.48 1.06 6.79
C ILE A 80 -6.39 2.04 7.19
N VAL A 81 -5.33 2.12 6.36
CA VAL A 81 -4.23 3.09 6.53
C VAL A 81 -4.11 3.97 5.31
N ASN A 82 -3.68 5.22 5.54
CA ASN A 82 -3.32 6.13 4.47
C ASN A 82 -1.92 5.79 3.98
N CYS A 83 -1.79 5.58 2.67
CA CYS A 83 -0.50 5.40 2.04
C CYS A 83 0.24 6.75 1.98
N THR A 84 1.57 6.67 1.97
CA THR A 84 2.47 7.82 2.08
C THR A 84 3.52 7.83 0.97
N GLY A 85 4.00 9.02 0.60
CA GLY A 85 5.04 9.19 -0.41
C GLY A 85 4.72 8.44 -1.72
N SER A 86 5.60 7.51 -2.11
CA SER A 86 5.49 6.75 -3.36
C SER A 86 4.68 5.44 -3.27
N GLU A 87 4.02 5.17 -2.15
CA GLU A 87 3.23 3.95 -1.94
C GLU A 87 1.94 3.99 -2.78
N THR A 88 1.83 3.14 -3.81
CA THR A 88 0.71 3.15 -4.78
C THR A 88 0.01 1.81 -4.93
N GLN A 89 0.48 0.79 -4.21
CA GLN A 89 -0.05 -0.58 -4.27
C GLN A 89 -0.46 -1.04 -2.87
N CYS A 90 -1.42 -1.94 -2.80
CA CYS A 90 -1.72 -2.72 -1.61
C CYS A 90 -1.14 -4.12 -1.75
N ILE A 91 -0.50 -4.60 -0.69
CA ILE A 91 0.00 -5.96 -0.55
C ILE A 91 -0.84 -6.72 0.47
N ASP A 92 -1.05 -8.01 0.21
CA ASP A 92 -1.62 -8.98 1.15
C ASP A 92 -0.79 -10.26 1.05
N LEU A 93 -0.14 -10.61 2.15
CA LEU A 93 0.72 -11.78 2.21
C LEU A 93 0.49 -12.56 3.49
N ALA A 94 0.66 -13.88 3.37
CA ALA A 94 0.76 -14.78 4.51
C ALA A 94 1.77 -15.87 4.21
N GLY A 95 2.41 -16.39 5.24
CA GLY A 95 3.44 -17.41 5.07
C GLY A 95 4.13 -17.82 6.36
N LEU A 96 5.14 -18.67 6.22
CA LEU A 96 6.02 -19.04 7.32
C LEU A 96 7.28 -18.18 7.24
N MET A 97 7.48 -17.34 8.24
CA MET A 97 8.67 -16.50 8.39
C MET A 97 9.69 -17.24 9.24
N ASN A 98 10.92 -17.37 8.73
CA ASN A 98 12.03 -17.93 9.51
C ASN A 98 12.76 -16.80 10.24
N SER A 99 12.84 -16.90 11.56
CA SER A 99 13.60 -15.96 12.39
C SER A 99 14.33 -16.72 13.49
N GLY A 100 15.67 -16.65 13.51
CA GLY A 100 16.49 -17.25 14.56
C GLY A 100 16.34 -18.78 14.72
N GLY A 101 16.04 -19.50 13.63
CA GLY A 101 15.84 -20.97 13.65
C GLY A 101 14.42 -21.41 14.04
N LEU A 102 13.51 -20.47 14.31
CA LEU A 102 12.09 -20.75 14.52
C LEU A 102 11.28 -20.30 13.29
N SER A 103 10.33 -21.13 12.87
CA SER A 103 9.36 -20.76 11.83
C SER A 103 8.06 -20.28 12.48
N LEU A 104 7.71 -19.01 12.27
CA LEU A 104 6.48 -18.38 12.76
C LEU A 104 5.50 -18.20 11.62
N LYS A 105 4.20 -18.32 11.91
CA LYS A 105 3.16 -17.91 10.97
C LYS A 105 3.14 -16.39 10.91
N ALA A 106 3.02 -15.85 9.71
CA ALA A 106 2.94 -14.43 9.47
C ALA A 106 1.77 -14.10 8.55
N ALA A 107 1.09 -13.00 8.85
CA ALA A 107 0.11 -12.37 7.99
C ALA A 107 0.36 -10.85 8.00
N MET A 108 0.45 -10.27 6.81
CA MET A 108 0.71 -8.84 6.66
C MET A 108 -0.09 -8.27 5.49
N LYS A 109 -0.70 -7.11 5.72
CA LYS A 109 -1.35 -6.30 4.70
C LYS A 109 -0.85 -4.87 4.82
N GLY A 110 -0.78 -4.13 3.71
CA GLY A 110 -0.39 -2.72 3.80
C GLY A 110 -0.14 -2.03 2.49
N CYS A 111 0.35 -0.79 2.58
CA CYS A 111 0.76 0.03 1.44
C CYS A 111 2.19 -0.32 1.00
N THR A 112 2.44 -0.33 -0.31
CA THR A 112 3.75 -0.59 -0.89
C THR A 112 3.98 0.10 -2.23
N THR A 113 5.20 0.06 -2.75
CA THR A 113 5.54 0.56 -4.09
C THR A 113 5.39 -0.56 -5.14
N ILE A 114 5.23 -0.19 -6.41
CA ILE A 114 5.12 -1.16 -7.51
C ILE A 114 6.37 -2.06 -7.66
N SER A 115 7.53 -1.55 -7.25
CA SER A 115 8.79 -2.30 -7.25
C SER A 115 8.70 -3.54 -6.39
N GLU A 116 8.07 -3.45 -5.20
CA GLU A 116 7.92 -4.60 -4.29
C GLU A 116 7.09 -5.71 -4.92
N CYS A 117 5.96 -5.35 -5.52
CA CYS A 117 5.09 -6.29 -6.22
C CYS A 117 5.77 -6.99 -7.39
N SER A 118 6.77 -6.33 -8.00
CA SER A 118 7.56 -6.88 -9.09
C SER A 118 8.61 -7.87 -8.59
N ILE A 119 9.21 -7.64 -7.41
CA ILE A 119 10.17 -8.58 -6.79
C ILE A 119 9.45 -9.85 -6.38
N ALA A 120 8.33 -9.72 -5.67
CA ALA A 120 7.55 -10.82 -5.12
C ALA A 120 7.09 -11.85 -6.16
N LYS A 121 6.63 -11.37 -7.33
CA LYS A 121 6.18 -12.23 -8.43
C LYS A 121 7.31 -13.07 -9.02
N ASN A 122 8.54 -12.55 -9.00
CA ASN A 122 9.71 -13.21 -9.57
C ASN A 122 10.46 -14.09 -8.55
N ALA A 123 10.39 -13.74 -7.26
CA ALA A 123 11.03 -14.47 -6.18
C ALA A 123 10.06 -15.48 -5.57
N LYS A 124 10.18 -16.76 -5.94
CA LYS A 124 9.42 -17.87 -5.33
C LYS A 124 9.58 -18.03 -3.80
N SER A 125 10.34 -17.19 -3.09
CA SER A 125 10.43 -17.25 -1.61
C SER A 125 11.14 -16.07 -0.90
N ASN A 126 11.48 -14.97 -1.59
CA ASN A 126 12.22 -13.86 -0.96
C ASN A 126 11.56 -12.52 -1.29
N LEU A 127 10.65 -12.10 -0.42
CA LEU A 127 9.98 -10.81 -0.51
C LEU A 127 10.78 -9.80 0.31
N GLY A 128 11.51 -8.92 -0.38
CA GLY A 128 12.52 -8.11 0.29
C GLY A 128 13.49 -8.99 1.09
N MET A 129 14.12 -8.40 2.11
CA MET A 129 15.07 -9.09 3.00
C MET A 129 14.46 -10.15 3.93
N MET A 130 13.19 -10.51 3.75
CA MET A 130 12.50 -11.45 4.62
C MET A 130 12.53 -12.86 4.01
N ASP A 131 13.12 -13.80 4.75
CA ASP A 131 12.99 -15.22 4.46
C ASP A 131 11.59 -15.68 4.88
N ILE A 132 10.65 -15.55 3.95
CA ILE A 132 9.26 -15.94 4.12
C ILE A 132 8.85 -16.93 3.04
N LYS A 133 8.44 -18.12 3.48
CA LYS A 133 7.78 -19.08 2.62
C LYS A 133 6.33 -18.67 2.46
N LEU A 134 6.04 -17.96 1.38
CA LEU A 134 4.71 -17.44 1.06
C LEU A 134 3.72 -18.60 0.82
N SER A 135 2.60 -18.59 1.56
CA SER A 135 1.41 -19.39 1.25
C SER A 135 0.34 -18.55 0.54
N GLN A 136 0.35 -17.23 0.75
CA GLN A 136 -0.52 -16.27 0.10
C GLN A 136 0.29 -15.04 -0.30
N PHE A 137 0.02 -14.56 -1.51
CA PHE A 137 0.56 -13.30 -2.00
C PHE A 137 -0.41 -12.67 -3.00
N GLN A 138 -0.84 -11.44 -2.72
CA GLN A 138 -1.57 -10.58 -3.63
C GLN A 138 -0.95 -9.20 -3.62
N CYS A 139 -0.87 -8.59 -4.80
CA CYS A 139 -0.62 -7.17 -4.93
C CYS A 139 -1.59 -6.57 -5.94
N LYS A 140 -2.22 -5.46 -5.56
CA LYS A 140 -3.20 -4.73 -6.36
C LYS A 140 -2.99 -3.22 -6.23
N PRO A 141 -3.45 -2.41 -7.19
CA PRO A 141 -3.44 -0.95 -7.05
C PRO A 141 -4.16 -0.50 -5.77
N ALA A 142 -3.62 0.53 -5.12
CA ALA A 142 -4.26 1.11 -3.95
C ALA A 142 -5.53 1.88 -4.32
N SER A 143 -6.50 1.93 -3.39
CA SER A 143 -7.73 2.69 -3.61
C SER A 143 -7.49 4.18 -3.37
N LEU A 144 -8.00 5.03 -4.25
CA LEU A 144 -8.03 6.46 -4.00
C LEU A 144 -8.95 6.76 -2.81
N PHE A 145 -8.49 7.62 -1.91
CA PHE A 145 -9.33 8.20 -0.89
C PHE A 145 -10.38 9.10 -1.56
N HIS A 146 -11.57 8.56 -1.80
CA HIS A 146 -12.72 9.39 -2.09
C HIS A 146 -13.05 10.18 -0.83
N ARG A 147 -12.59 11.44 -0.76
CA ARG A 147 -13.39 12.44 -0.07
C ARG A 147 -14.72 12.44 -0.80
N ALA A 148 -15.73 11.83 -0.19
CA ALA A 148 -17.07 12.32 -0.38
C ALA A 148 -17.03 13.78 0.09
N HIS A 149 -16.68 14.69 -0.81
CA HIS A 149 -17.25 16.01 -0.76
C HIS A 149 -18.74 15.75 -0.91
N SER A 150 -19.43 15.60 0.22
CA SER A 150 -20.83 15.91 0.33
C SER A 150 -20.94 17.37 -0.10
N GLY A 151 -20.98 17.58 -1.43
CA GLY A 151 -21.49 18.78 -2.00
C GLY A 151 -22.87 18.90 -1.43
N PHE A 152 -23.05 19.86 -0.53
CA PHE A 152 -24.36 20.38 -0.19
C PHE A 152 -25.06 20.65 -1.52
N ALA A 153 -25.97 19.76 -1.91
CA ALA A 153 -26.96 20.10 -2.91
C ALA A 153 -27.70 21.31 -2.31
N PRO A 154 -27.66 22.51 -2.96
CA PRO A 154 -28.47 23.61 -2.48
C PRO A 154 -29.94 23.15 -2.48
N PRO A 155 -30.72 23.47 -1.43
CA PRO A 155 -32.06 22.96 -1.29
C PRO A 155 -32.91 23.36 -2.50
N ASN A 156 -33.55 22.36 -3.08
CA ASN A 156 -34.56 22.41 -4.14
C ASN A 156 -35.27 23.76 -4.24
N THR A 157 -34.98 24.51 -5.30
CA THR A 157 -35.91 25.53 -5.81
C THR A 157 -37.10 24.79 -6.41
N LEU A 158 -38.20 24.72 -5.64
CA LEU A 158 -39.50 24.26 -6.11
C LEU A 158 -39.99 25.20 -7.22
N PHE A 159 -39.76 24.84 -8.47
CA PHE A 159 -40.49 25.41 -9.60
C PHE A 159 -41.90 24.78 -9.61
N PHE A 160 -42.89 25.54 -9.15
CA PHE A 160 -44.30 25.21 -9.37
C PHE A 160 -44.63 25.40 -10.86
N PRO A 161 -45.09 24.37 -11.59
CA PRO A 161 -45.65 24.57 -12.91
C PRO A 161 -47.06 25.13 -12.76
N VAL A 162 -47.32 26.33 -13.28
CA VAL A 162 -48.68 26.86 -13.38
C VAL A 162 -49.39 26.10 -14.49
N LEU A 163 -50.11 25.04 -14.10
CA LEU A 163 -51.16 24.44 -14.92
C LEU A 163 -52.47 25.11 -14.53
N SER A 164 -52.96 26.03 -15.35
CA SER A 164 -54.39 26.38 -15.36
C SER A 164 -54.89 26.16 -16.76
N GLY A 165 -55.35 24.93 -16.98
CA GLY A 165 -56.11 24.53 -18.15
C GLY A 165 -57.51 25.11 -18.09
N PHE A 166 -58.00 25.47 -19.28
CA PHE A 166 -59.37 25.84 -19.57
C PHE A 166 -60.33 24.72 -19.16
N ILE A 167 -61.38 25.06 -18.39
CA ILE A 167 -62.61 24.28 -18.38
C ILE A 167 -63.75 25.23 -18.73
N LEU A 168 -64.24 25.05 -19.95
CA LEU A 168 -65.48 25.58 -20.47
C LEU A 168 -66.55 24.52 -20.17
N GLU A 169 -67.51 24.78 -19.30
CA GLU A 169 -68.86 24.26 -19.51
C GLU A 169 -69.95 25.05 -18.78
N LYS A 170 -71.05 25.19 -19.52
CA LYS A 170 -72.30 25.88 -19.21
C LYS A 170 -73.04 25.21 -18.04
N VAL A 171 -73.99 25.93 -17.43
CA VAL A 171 -75.44 25.61 -17.46
C VAL A 171 -76.26 26.41 -16.39
N LEU A 172 -77.30 27.10 -16.90
CA LEU A 172 -78.62 27.51 -16.32
C LEU A 172 -78.73 28.44 -15.08
N PHE A 173 -79.17 29.69 -15.29
CA PHE A 173 -80.60 30.09 -15.30
C PHE A 173 -80.78 31.35 -16.19
#